data_AF-A0A9W7D9S7-F1
#
_entry.id   AF-A0A9W7D9S7-F1
#
_cell.length_a   1.000
_cell.length_b   1.000
_cell.length_c   1.000
_cell.angle_alpha   90.00
_cell.angle_beta   90.00
_cell.angle_gamma   90.00
#
_symmetry.space_group_name_H-M   'P 1'
#
loop_
_entity.id
_entity.type
_entity.pdbx_description
1 polymer ?
#
loop_
_entity_poly.entity_id
_entity_poly.type
_entity_poly.pdbx_seq_one_letter_code
_entity_poly.pdbx_strand_id
1 'polypeptide(L)'
;MSFNPVTEMKELWSQKPFMGQADFGSTMARNRFEAIRARFQVHSPGSVPVERREQDPLWHSRRLLGQIQAKFGAIAVPIGAVSLDENTARTKARSSAKTYMPSKPDKYGVRFYSVAGWKSLYTYSVWDNGSGNRTRATAAERYVDVFPALRTAMFRTLERDKIPMKRKDATALWVAMCGHLTKTHPDPNQHRLLVCDNFYTRHNLAKTVMEFTDGEMKMLRTVRIALQGDWVAKELEAAKARMDTAERGSWELVAALDVLAGWEKLQEKHKRAQRKLPEHLQTPYVAPATIAANAGYIVFRDKMTVVFYTNDLAGSLPQRVLSDCSPEAVRLCRGLAPLRRWTGEQMVHRKTVEVPAMIVAYNLFMNGVDRVDQLRSTNPIRRKEKRLSMSILTWALDLALVNSFALFRETSMAPTIAYTLLHPTLDNIVLES
;
A
#
# COMPACT_ATOMS: atom_id res chain seq x y z
N MET A 1 4.33 21.19 20.73
CA MET A 1 4.11 19.89 21.43
C MET A 1 4.88 18.75 20.79
N SER A 2 4.84 18.58 19.46
CA SER A 2 5.52 17.49 18.73
C SER A 2 7.03 17.38 19.01
N PHE A 3 7.74 18.50 19.08
CA PHE A 3 9.19 18.57 19.33
C PHE A 3 9.57 18.60 20.82
N ASN A 4 8.60 18.48 21.72
CA ASN A 4 8.85 18.50 23.16
C ASN A 4 8.80 17.05 23.70
N PRO A 5 9.87 16.57 24.38
CA PRO A 5 9.93 15.21 24.92
C PRO A 5 8.95 14.95 26.07
N VAL A 6 8.39 15.99 26.69
CA VAL A 6 7.41 15.88 27.78
C VAL A 6 6.10 15.28 27.26
N THR A 7 5.75 14.11 27.81
CA THR A 7 4.62 13.30 27.33
C THR A 7 3.32 13.58 28.08
N GLU A 8 3.38 13.90 29.38
CA GLU A 8 2.21 14.24 30.17
C GLU A 8 1.83 15.71 29.99
N MET A 9 0.58 15.96 29.60
CA MET A 9 0.14 17.30 29.22
C MET A 9 0.34 18.33 30.33
N LYS A 10 0.04 17.96 31.59
CA LYS A 10 0.17 18.83 32.76
C LYS A 10 1.62 19.25 33.03
N GLU A 11 2.59 18.45 32.60
CA GLU A 11 4.01 18.70 32.85
C GLU A 11 4.58 19.78 31.93
N LEU A 12 3.90 20.11 30.83
CA LEU A 12 4.28 21.21 29.93
C LEU A 12 4.24 22.58 30.62
N TRP A 13 3.41 22.73 31.65
CA TRP A 13 3.30 23.95 32.48
C TRP A 13 3.97 23.80 33.85
N SER A 14 4.73 22.72 34.08
CA SER A 14 5.43 22.49 35.34
C SER A 14 6.49 23.57 35.59
N GLN A 15 6.70 23.92 36.85
CA GLN A 15 7.82 24.76 37.30
C GLN A 15 8.94 23.94 37.95
N LYS A 16 8.84 22.60 37.91
CA LYS A 16 9.85 21.70 38.47
C LYS A 16 11.12 21.72 37.61
N PRO A 17 12.32 21.57 38.22
CA PRO A 17 13.56 21.39 37.47
C PRO A 17 13.43 20.27 36.44
N PHE A 18 13.98 20.49 35.24
CA PHE A 18 13.95 19.55 34.10
C PHE A 18 12.55 19.24 33.53
N MET A 19 11.51 19.95 33.97
CA MET A 19 10.14 19.85 33.48
C MET A 19 9.65 21.23 33.02
N GLY A 20 8.50 21.25 32.33
CA GLY A 20 7.92 22.50 31.86
C GLY A 20 8.58 23.06 30.60
N GLN A 21 7.85 23.95 29.92
CA GLN A 21 8.37 24.76 28.84
C GLN A 21 7.73 26.15 28.90
N ALA A 22 8.57 27.18 29.00
CA ALA A 22 8.12 28.56 29.21
C ALA A 22 7.14 29.04 28.13
N ASP A 23 7.36 28.62 26.89
CA ASP A 23 6.54 28.98 25.72
C ASP A 23 5.07 28.56 25.86
N PHE A 24 4.78 27.48 26.61
CA PHE A 24 3.40 27.06 26.84
C PHE A 24 2.68 28.02 27.79
N GLY A 25 3.37 28.47 28.85
CA GLY A 25 2.84 29.44 29.81
C GLY A 25 2.64 30.82 29.19
N SER A 26 3.57 31.25 28.32
CA SER A 26 3.46 32.52 27.59
C SER A 26 2.35 32.49 26.53
N THR A 27 2.11 31.34 25.88
CA THR A 27 1.02 31.19 24.90
C THR A 27 -0.36 31.16 25.57
N MET A 28 -0.56 30.31 26.58
CA MET A 28 -1.81 30.29 27.35
C MET A 28 -1.69 29.56 28.69
N ALA A 29 -2.47 30.00 29.68
CA ALA A 29 -2.58 29.30 30.95
C ALA A 29 -3.07 27.85 30.79
N ARG A 30 -2.51 26.92 31.58
CA ARG A 30 -2.86 25.48 31.58
C ARG A 30 -4.36 25.24 31.65
N ASN A 31 -5.05 25.88 32.60
CA ASN A 31 -6.48 25.68 32.82
C ASN A 31 -7.30 26.13 31.59
N ARG A 32 -6.86 27.19 30.90
CA ARG A 32 -7.49 27.64 29.65
C ARG A 32 -7.29 26.62 28.53
N PHE A 33 -6.07 26.10 28.37
CA PHE A 33 -5.78 25.05 27.40
C PHE A 33 -6.64 23.80 27.64
N GLU A 34 -6.70 23.31 28.89
CA GLU A 34 -7.51 22.15 29.26
C GLU A 34 -9.00 22.38 29.04
N ALA A 35 -9.50 23.58 29.36
CA ALA A 35 -10.89 23.98 29.13
C ALA A 35 -11.26 24.03 27.65
N ILE A 36 -10.38 24.55 26.79
CA ILE A 36 -10.55 24.56 25.32
C ILE A 36 -10.50 23.13 24.80
N ARG A 37 -9.45 22.38 25.14
CA ARG A 37 -9.26 21.01 24.70
C ARG A 37 -10.46 20.15 25.08
N ALA A 38 -10.97 20.23 26.31
CA ALA A 38 -12.12 19.44 26.77
C ALA A 38 -13.40 19.71 25.97
N ARG A 39 -13.59 20.93 25.46
CA ARG A 39 -14.79 21.34 24.70
C ARG A 39 -14.60 21.28 23.19
N PHE A 40 -13.37 21.11 22.71
CA PHE A 40 -13.08 21.10 21.28
C PHE A 40 -13.84 19.99 20.55
N GLN A 41 -14.49 20.35 19.45
CA GLN A 41 -15.22 19.46 18.55
C GLN A 41 -14.84 19.76 17.10
N VAL A 42 -14.60 18.72 16.32
CA VAL A 42 -14.25 18.78 14.88
C VAL A 42 -15.49 18.75 13.96
N HIS A 43 -16.68 18.74 14.54
CA HIS A 43 -17.95 18.79 13.84
C HIS A 43 -18.88 19.76 14.58
N SER A 44 -19.90 20.25 13.88
CA SER A 44 -20.90 21.12 14.49
C SER A 44 -21.93 20.26 15.25
N PRO A 45 -22.36 20.66 16.47
CA PRO A 45 -23.42 19.97 17.18
C PRO A 45 -24.68 19.83 16.31
N GLY A 46 -25.27 18.63 16.27
CA GLY A 46 -26.49 18.39 15.48
C GLY A 46 -26.27 18.22 13.98
N SER A 47 -25.07 18.45 13.43
CA SER A 47 -24.84 18.42 11.98
C SER A 47 -24.87 17.03 11.34
N VAL A 48 -24.97 15.97 12.14
CA VAL A 48 -25.01 14.58 11.67
C VAL A 48 -26.23 13.90 12.30
N PRO A 49 -27.17 13.34 11.50
CA PRO A 49 -28.33 12.60 12.00
C PRO A 49 -27.93 11.41 12.89
N VAL A 50 -28.78 11.06 13.86
CA VAL A 50 -28.49 10.01 14.85
C VAL A 50 -28.24 8.67 14.16
N GLU A 51 -29.03 8.34 13.15
CA GLU A 51 -28.94 7.10 12.37
C GLU A 51 -27.56 6.95 11.75
N ARG A 52 -26.98 8.05 11.27
CA ARG A 52 -25.62 8.05 10.69
C ARG A 52 -24.54 7.87 11.75
N ARG A 53 -24.74 8.40 12.96
CA ARG A 53 -23.79 8.24 14.08
C ARG A 53 -23.70 6.80 14.56
N GLU A 54 -24.82 6.07 14.52
CA GLU A 54 -24.89 4.66 14.89
C GLU A 54 -24.26 3.73 13.86
N GLN A 55 -24.27 4.14 12.58
CA GLN A 55 -23.72 3.33 11.48
C GLN A 55 -22.24 3.58 11.22
N ASP A 56 -21.74 4.81 11.40
CA ASP A 56 -20.38 5.17 11.04
C ASP A 56 -19.55 5.56 12.28
N PRO A 57 -18.62 4.73 12.76
CA PRO A 57 -17.87 5.02 13.98
C PRO A 57 -16.89 6.18 13.88
N LEU A 58 -16.64 6.70 12.66
CA LEU A 58 -15.84 7.90 12.43
C LEU A 58 -16.71 9.12 12.07
N TRP A 59 -18.04 9.06 12.26
CA TRP A 59 -18.99 10.13 11.91
C TRP A 59 -18.52 11.52 12.36
N HIS A 60 -17.95 11.61 13.56
CA HIS A 60 -17.49 12.87 14.16
C HIS A 60 -16.30 13.49 13.43
N SER A 61 -15.52 12.69 12.70
CA SER A 61 -14.29 13.11 12.01
C SER A 61 -14.41 13.10 10.48
N ARG A 62 -15.55 12.70 9.91
CA ARG A 62 -15.72 12.60 8.45
C ARG A 62 -15.47 13.92 7.71
N ARG A 63 -15.89 15.06 8.26
CA ARG A 63 -15.64 16.37 7.66
C ARG A 63 -14.14 16.70 7.61
N LEU A 64 -13.43 16.49 8.71
CA LEU A 64 -11.98 16.70 8.79
C LEU A 64 -11.24 15.79 7.81
N LEU A 65 -11.56 14.49 7.82
CA LEU A 65 -10.95 13.50 6.93
C LEU A 65 -11.18 13.86 5.46
N GLY A 66 -12.42 14.19 5.09
CA GLY A 66 -12.76 14.59 3.73
C GLY A 66 -11.99 15.83 3.26
N GLN A 67 -11.80 16.83 4.13
CA GLN A 67 -10.98 18.00 3.80
C GLN A 67 -9.52 17.65 3.56
N ILE A 68 -8.93 16.81 4.42
CA ILE A 68 -7.53 16.39 4.29
C ILE A 68 -7.33 15.55 3.04
N GLN A 69 -8.23 14.59 2.79
CA GLN A 69 -8.20 13.74 1.61
C GLN A 69 -8.29 14.57 0.34
N ALA A 70 -9.23 15.51 0.27
CA ALA A 70 -9.38 16.42 -0.86
C ALA A 70 -8.13 17.29 -1.07
N LYS A 71 -7.57 17.85 0.01
CA LYS A 71 -6.37 18.70 -0.07
C LYS A 71 -5.13 17.91 -0.49
N PHE A 72 -4.92 16.70 0.03
CA PHE A 72 -3.77 15.88 -0.37
C PHE A 72 -3.85 15.51 -1.85
N GLY A 73 -5.04 15.14 -2.35
CA GLY A 73 -5.23 14.84 -3.76
C GLY A 73 -5.06 16.04 -4.70
N ALA A 74 -5.33 17.26 -4.22
CA ALA A 74 -5.31 18.48 -5.02
C ALA A 74 -3.97 19.24 -5.04
N ILE A 75 -3.11 19.05 -4.03
CA ILE A 75 -1.89 19.86 -3.86
C ILE A 75 -0.72 19.31 -4.69
N ALA A 76 -0.49 18.00 -4.67
CA ALA A 76 0.62 17.39 -5.38
C ALA A 76 0.35 15.92 -5.74
N VAL A 77 1.01 15.45 -6.79
CA VAL A 77 0.92 14.06 -7.25
C VAL A 77 2.33 13.44 -7.27
N PRO A 78 2.57 12.35 -6.53
CA PRO A 78 3.83 11.63 -6.63
C PRO A 78 4.05 10.98 -7.99
N ILE A 79 5.30 11.03 -8.49
CA ILE A 79 5.76 10.38 -9.73
C ILE A 79 6.67 9.18 -9.45
N GLY A 80 6.78 8.25 -10.40
CA GLY A 80 7.65 7.08 -10.33
C GLY A 80 7.13 5.97 -9.40
N ALA A 81 7.86 5.66 -8.33
CA ALA A 81 7.46 4.59 -7.41
C ALA A 81 6.50 5.11 -6.33
N VAL A 82 5.37 4.41 -6.16
CA VAL A 82 4.37 4.67 -5.12
C VAL A 82 4.13 3.41 -4.30
N SER A 83 3.84 3.59 -3.01
CA SER A 83 3.58 2.51 -2.07
C SER A 83 2.13 2.51 -1.59
N LEU A 84 1.50 1.32 -1.54
CA LEU A 84 0.22 1.08 -0.88
C LEU A 84 0.42 0.20 0.35
N ASP A 85 0.16 0.76 1.52
CA ASP A 85 0.26 0.03 2.79
C ASP A 85 -0.70 0.68 3.81
N GLU A 86 -0.64 0.27 5.07
CA GLU A 86 -1.49 0.83 6.11
C GLU A 86 -0.75 1.80 7.02
N ASN A 87 -1.40 2.92 7.27
CA ASN A 87 -1.08 3.80 8.36
C ASN A 87 -2.05 3.57 9.53
N THR A 88 -1.61 3.79 10.77
CA THR A 88 -2.44 3.57 11.96
C THR A 88 -2.52 4.82 12.82
N ALA A 89 -3.75 5.33 12.99
CA ALA A 89 -4.04 6.32 14.01
C ALA A 89 -4.16 5.62 15.38
N ARG A 90 -3.06 5.58 16.14
CA ARG A 90 -3.06 4.96 17.48
C ARG A 90 -4.12 5.60 18.37
N THR A 91 -4.93 4.77 19.00
CA THR A 91 -5.89 5.23 20.00
C THR A 91 -6.27 4.12 20.98
N LYS A 92 -6.54 4.51 22.22
CA LYS A 92 -7.17 3.64 23.23
C LYS A 92 -8.64 4.00 23.46
N ALA A 93 -9.19 4.96 22.71
CA ALA A 93 -10.59 5.35 22.80
C ALA A 93 -11.53 4.14 22.60
N ARG A 94 -12.70 4.20 23.23
CA ARG A 94 -13.76 3.20 23.02
C ARG A 94 -14.48 3.56 21.71
N SER A 95 -14.33 2.72 20.69
CA SER A 95 -14.98 2.86 19.38
C SER A 95 -14.89 1.54 18.61
N SER A 96 -15.89 1.26 17.78
CA SER A 96 -15.89 0.12 16.85
C SER A 96 -14.96 0.31 15.64
N ALA A 97 -14.44 1.52 15.41
CA ALA A 97 -13.39 1.77 14.40
C ALA A 97 -12.00 1.23 14.80
N LYS A 98 -11.82 0.85 16.06
CA LYS A 98 -10.54 0.42 16.61
C LYS A 98 -10.27 -1.05 16.29
N THR A 99 -9.10 -1.32 15.73
CA THR A 99 -8.61 -2.65 15.39
C THR A 99 -7.46 -3.05 16.31
N TYR A 100 -7.35 -4.34 16.63
CA TYR A 100 -6.21 -4.92 17.34
C TYR A 100 -5.17 -5.45 16.33
N MET A 101 -3.91 -5.07 16.51
CA MET A 101 -2.79 -5.40 15.62
C MET A 101 -1.63 -5.96 16.45
N PRO A 102 -1.59 -7.29 16.70
CA PRO A 102 -0.66 -7.88 17.67
C PRO A 102 0.82 -7.68 17.31
N SER A 103 1.13 -7.61 16.01
CA SER A 103 2.50 -7.48 15.49
C SER A 103 3.03 -6.04 15.47
N LYS A 104 2.19 -5.03 15.66
CA LYS A 104 2.61 -3.62 15.66
C LYS A 104 2.98 -3.18 17.09
N PRO A 105 3.98 -2.29 17.27
CA PRO A 105 4.34 -1.75 18.60
C PRO A 105 3.12 -1.14 19.32
N ASP A 106 2.30 -0.45 18.54
CA ASP A 106 1.04 0.14 18.95
C ASP A 106 -0.12 -0.80 18.60
N LYS A 107 -0.44 -1.73 19.51
CA LYS A 107 -1.41 -2.82 19.26
C LYS A 107 -2.86 -2.37 19.02
N TYR A 108 -3.21 -1.11 19.28
CA TYR A 108 -4.57 -0.60 19.16
C TYR A 108 -4.61 0.72 18.40
N GLY A 109 -5.43 0.79 17.35
CA GLY A 109 -5.59 1.99 16.55
C GLY A 109 -6.71 1.89 15.53
N VAL A 110 -7.02 3.00 14.87
CA VAL A 110 -7.85 3.01 13.66
C VAL A 110 -6.91 2.83 12.46
N ARG A 111 -7.17 1.82 11.64
CA ARG A 111 -6.33 1.48 10.48
C ARG A 111 -6.81 2.25 9.26
N PHE A 112 -5.87 2.87 8.56
CA PHE A 112 -6.06 3.56 7.30
C PHE A 112 -5.21 2.89 6.24
N TYR A 113 -5.72 2.71 5.03
CA TYR A 113 -4.91 2.50 3.85
C TYR A 113 -4.27 3.84 3.45
N SER A 114 -3.05 3.80 2.93
CA SER A 114 -2.27 4.97 2.55
C SER A 114 -1.56 4.72 1.22
N VAL A 115 -1.63 5.69 0.31
CA VAL A 115 -0.84 5.73 -0.93
C VAL A 115 0.17 6.86 -0.82
N ALA A 116 1.46 6.54 -0.87
CA ALA A 116 2.54 7.51 -0.72
C ALA A 116 3.61 7.37 -1.81
N GLY A 117 4.18 8.50 -2.24
CA GLY A 117 5.34 8.52 -3.13
C GLY A 117 6.58 8.02 -2.41
N TRP A 118 7.36 7.12 -3.02
CA TRP A 118 8.56 6.59 -2.38
C TRP A 118 9.70 7.62 -2.28
N LYS A 119 9.88 8.44 -3.33
CA LYS A 119 10.93 9.47 -3.38
C LYS A 119 10.61 10.65 -2.45
N SER A 120 9.45 11.27 -2.67
CA SER A 120 9.04 12.48 -1.94
C SER A 120 8.54 12.18 -0.52
N LEU A 121 8.12 10.94 -0.24
CA LEU A 121 7.38 10.57 0.97
C LEU A 121 6.07 11.36 1.15
N TYR A 122 5.54 11.93 0.07
CA TYR A 122 4.25 12.59 0.07
C TYR A 122 3.12 11.57 0.08
N THR A 123 2.26 11.64 1.08
CA THR A 123 1.04 10.83 1.16
C THR A 123 -0.07 11.46 0.34
N TYR A 124 -0.43 10.80 -0.76
CA TYR A 124 -1.43 11.28 -1.70
C TYR A 124 -2.86 10.95 -1.26
N SER A 125 -3.09 9.72 -0.79
CA SER A 125 -4.42 9.22 -0.45
C SER A 125 -4.40 8.49 0.87
N VAL A 126 -5.37 8.75 1.75
CA VAL A 126 -5.60 8.01 3.00
C VAL A 126 -7.06 7.67 3.16
N TRP A 127 -7.37 6.44 3.56
CA TRP A 127 -8.75 5.99 3.71
C TRP A 127 -8.93 4.97 4.82
N ASP A 128 -9.97 5.09 5.66
CA ASP A 128 -10.19 4.13 6.74
C ASP A 128 -10.53 2.74 6.21
N ASN A 129 -10.11 1.71 6.94
CA ASN A 129 -10.38 0.32 6.58
C ASN A 129 -11.86 -0.09 6.76
N GLY A 130 -12.73 0.82 7.21
CA GLY A 130 -14.17 0.58 7.40
C GLY A 130 -14.52 -0.26 8.63
N SER A 131 -13.59 -0.53 9.55
CA SER A 131 -13.89 -1.27 10.77
C SER A 131 -15.06 -0.66 11.54
N GLY A 132 -16.05 -1.51 11.88
CA GLY A 132 -17.25 -1.09 12.62
C GLY A 132 -18.25 -0.24 11.83
N ASN A 133 -17.97 0.08 10.57
CA ASN A 133 -18.85 0.86 9.72
C ASN A 133 -19.95 -0.04 9.10
N ARG A 134 -21.21 0.38 9.26
CA ARG A 134 -22.42 -0.34 8.84
C ARG A 134 -23.23 0.42 7.79
N THR A 135 -22.68 1.50 7.22
CA THR A 135 -23.35 2.21 6.12
C THR A 135 -23.52 1.29 4.91
N ARG A 136 -24.62 1.42 4.17
CA ARG A 136 -24.88 0.61 2.96
C ARG A 136 -23.86 0.86 1.83
N ALA A 137 -23.26 2.04 1.79
CA ALA A 137 -22.25 2.38 0.78
C ALA A 137 -20.98 1.54 0.96
N THR A 138 -20.52 0.98 -0.15
CA THR A 138 -19.24 0.26 -0.25
C THR A 138 -18.06 1.21 -0.04
N ALA A 139 -16.89 0.65 0.26
CA ALA A 139 -15.69 1.46 0.49
C ALA A 139 -15.30 2.31 -0.74
N ALA A 140 -15.43 1.74 -1.95
CA ALA A 140 -15.17 2.44 -3.20
C ALA A 140 -16.21 3.53 -3.49
N GLU A 141 -17.50 3.28 -3.22
CA GLU A 141 -18.56 4.30 -3.34
C GLU A 141 -18.29 5.51 -2.46
N ARG A 142 -17.94 5.28 -1.18
CA ARG A 142 -17.59 6.38 -0.26
C ARG A 142 -16.37 7.16 -0.75
N TYR A 143 -15.41 6.50 -1.39
CA TYR A 143 -14.23 7.16 -1.98
C TYR A 143 -14.65 8.09 -3.12
N VAL A 144 -15.44 7.60 -4.09
CA VAL A 144 -15.89 8.40 -5.24
C VAL A 144 -17.00 9.40 -4.88
N ASP A 145 -17.60 9.32 -3.68
CA ASP A 145 -18.43 10.40 -3.13
C ASP A 145 -17.57 11.62 -2.74
N VAL A 146 -16.36 11.39 -2.22
CA VAL A 146 -15.39 12.47 -1.93
C VAL A 146 -14.69 12.95 -3.20
N PHE A 147 -14.50 12.06 -4.18
CA PHE A 147 -13.87 12.35 -5.47
C PHE A 147 -14.79 12.01 -6.66
N PRO A 148 -15.84 12.81 -6.93
CA PRO A 148 -16.85 12.51 -7.94
C PRO A 148 -16.30 12.31 -9.36
N ALA A 149 -15.21 12.99 -9.70
CA ALA A 149 -14.55 12.88 -11.01
C ALA A 149 -14.10 11.45 -11.34
N LEU A 150 -13.86 10.60 -10.34
CA LEU A 150 -13.42 9.22 -10.54
C LEU A 150 -14.57 8.25 -10.78
N ARG A 151 -15.82 8.62 -10.43
CA ARG A 151 -16.96 7.69 -10.37
C ARG A 151 -17.17 6.94 -11.69
N THR A 152 -17.30 7.69 -12.78
CA THR A 152 -17.59 7.12 -14.10
C THR A 152 -16.48 6.19 -14.58
N ALA A 153 -15.22 6.65 -14.48
CA ALA A 153 -14.07 5.84 -14.89
C ALA A 153 -13.97 4.56 -14.05
N MET A 154 -14.10 4.68 -12.73
CA MET A 154 -14.01 3.55 -11.80
C MET A 154 -15.07 2.49 -12.08
N PHE A 155 -16.33 2.92 -12.21
CA PHE A 155 -17.45 2.02 -12.36
C PHE A 155 -17.52 1.36 -13.73
N ARG A 156 -17.10 2.07 -14.80
CA ARG A 156 -16.93 1.46 -16.13
C ARG A 156 -15.82 0.43 -16.14
N THR A 157 -14.68 0.69 -15.48
CA THR A 157 -13.58 -0.30 -15.41
C THR A 157 -14.03 -1.57 -14.70
N LEU A 158 -14.74 -1.46 -13.58
CA LEU A 158 -15.25 -2.61 -12.82
C LEU A 158 -16.38 -3.38 -13.53
N GLU A 159 -17.00 -2.81 -14.55
CA GLU A 159 -18.04 -3.47 -15.36
C GLU A 159 -17.47 -4.18 -16.60
N ARG A 160 -16.17 -4.05 -16.90
CA ARG A 160 -15.56 -4.72 -18.05
C ARG A 160 -15.50 -6.23 -17.82
N ASP A 161 -15.90 -7.03 -18.82
CA ASP A 161 -15.92 -8.50 -18.74
C ASP A 161 -14.58 -9.14 -18.34
N LYS A 162 -13.47 -8.51 -18.74
CA LYS A 162 -12.11 -8.99 -18.43
C LYS A 162 -11.65 -8.68 -17.00
N ILE A 163 -12.43 -7.93 -16.22
CA ILE A 163 -12.13 -7.51 -14.84
C ILE A 163 -12.93 -8.37 -13.85
N PRO A 164 -12.28 -9.30 -13.12
CA PRO A 164 -12.99 -10.19 -12.19
C PRO A 164 -13.36 -9.52 -10.84
N MET A 165 -13.08 -8.22 -10.69
CA MET A 165 -13.29 -7.46 -9.45
C MET A 165 -14.70 -6.85 -9.40
N LYS A 166 -15.38 -6.98 -8.26
CA LYS A 166 -16.72 -6.41 -8.04
C LYS A 166 -16.62 -5.10 -7.25
N ARG A 167 -17.61 -4.22 -7.43
CA ARG A 167 -17.72 -2.93 -6.71
C ARG A 167 -17.69 -3.05 -5.18
N LYS A 168 -18.26 -4.14 -4.66
CA LYS A 168 -18.34 -4.41 -3.22
C LYS A 168 -17.05 -4.94 -2.61
N ASP A 169 -16.09 -5.34 -3.43
CA ASP A 169 -14.84 -5.91 -2.94
C ASP A 169 -13.99 -4.80 -2.31
N ALA A 170 -13.36 -5.09 -1.17
CA ALA A 170 -12.49 -4.13 -0.50
C ALA A 170 -11.33 -3.66 -1.39
N THR A 171 -10.90 -4.49 -2.35
CA THR A 171 -9.88 -4.19 -3.36
C THR A 171 -10.26 -3.05 -4.30
N ALA A 172 -11.56 -2.82 -4.53
CA ALA A 172 -12.03 -1.72 -5.37
C ALA A 172 -11.67 -0.35 -4.77
N LEU A 173 -11.63 -0.23 -3.43
CA LEU A 173 -11.12 0.97 -2.79
C LEU A 173 -9.65 1.21 -3.16
N TRP A 174 -8.81 0.19 -3.11
CA TRP A 174 -7.38 0.32 -3.39
C TRP A 174 -7.12 0.70 -4.86
N VAL A 175 -7.89 0.15 -5.79
CA VAL A 175 -7.87 0.58 -7.20
C VAL A 175 -8.19 2.06 -7.32
N ALA A 176 -9.25 2.53 -6.66
CA ALA A 176 -9.61 3.95 -6.67
C ALA A 176 -8.50 4.82 -6.07
N MET A 177 -7.95 4.43 -4.91
CA MET A 177 -6.89 5.16 -4.22
C MET A 177 -5.60 5.24 -5.04
N CYS A 178 -5.13 4.11 -5.61
CA CYS A 178 -3.89 4.06 -6.38
C CYS A 178 -4.06 4.67 -7.77
N GLY A 179 -5.22 4.53 -8.41
CA GLY A 179 -5.42 5.09 -9.74
C GLY A 179 -5.76 6.59 -9.75
N HIS A 180 -6.27 7.15 -8.65
CA HIS A 180 -6.64 8.56 -8.56
C HIS A 180 -5.49 9.51 -8.95
N LEU A 181 -4.26 9.22 -8.53
CA LEU A 181 -3.08 10.00 -8.91
C LEU A 181 -2.87 10.05 -10.43
N THR A 182 -3.08 8.95 -11.15
CA THR A 182 -2.94 8.89 -12.62
C THR A 182 -3.96 9.77 -13.34
N LYS A 183 -5.17 9.87 -12.78
CA LYS A 183 -6.26 10.70 -13.34
C LYS A 183 -6.07 12.19 -13.03
N THR A 184 -5.29 12.51 -12.00
CA THR A 184 -4.99 13.90 -11.61
C THR A 184 -3.75 14.41 -12.35
N HIS A 185 -2.69 13.62 -12.39
CA HIS A 185 -1.48 13.93 -13.12
C HIS A 185 -0.79 12.63 -13.59
N PRO A 186 -0.90 12.32 -14.89
CA PRO A 186 -0.21 11.17 -15.46
C PRO A 186 1.29 11.26 -15.23
N ASP A 187 1.95 10.12 -15.05
CA ASP A 187 3.40 10.11 -14.97
C ASP A 187 4.01 10.56 -16.31
N PRO A 188 5.03 11.44 -16.35
CA PRO A 188 5.67 11.84 -17.60
C PRO A 188 6.17 10.66 -18.43
N ASN A 189 6.58 9.57 -17.78
CA ASN A 189 7.04 8.36 -18.46
C ASN A 189 5.91 7.40 -18.85
N GLN A 190 4.65 7.76 -18.57
CA GLN A 190 3.47 6.88 -18.68
C GLN A 190 3.68 5.51 -17.99
N HIS A 191 4.49 5.53 -16.94
CA HIS A 191 4.86 4.35 -16.16
C HIS A 191 4.99 4.74 -14.70
N ARG A 192 4.25 4.03 -13.85
CA ARG A 192 4.26 4.22 -12.41
C ARG A 192 4.30 2.89 -11.69
N LEU A 193 5.27 2.72 -10.80
CA LEU A 193 5.49 1.46 -10.10
C LEU A 193 4.75 1.47 -8.76
N LEU A 194 3.74 0.63 -8.63
CA LEU A 194 2.99 0.38 -7.40
C LEU A 194 3.59 -0.79 -6.62
N VAL A 195 4.01 -0.50 -5.40
CA VAL A 195 4.57 -1.49 -4.47
C VAL A 195 3.64 -1.61 -3.27
N CYS A 196 3.08 -2.80 -3.01
CA CYS A 196 2.10 -3.01 -1.94
C CYS A 196 2.65 -3.91 -0.82
N ASP A 197 1.95 -4.18 0.28
CA ASP A 197 2.29 -5.36 1.10
C ASP A 197 2.01 -6.70 0.36
N ASN A 198 2.65 -7.80 0.79
CA ASN A 198 2.42 -9.13 0.23
C ASN A 198 1.00 -9.66 0.45
N PHE A 199 0.27 -9.09 1.42
CA PHE A 199 -1.14 -9.37 1.66
C PHE A 199 -2.02 -8.88 0.51
N TYR A 200 -1.72 -7.71 -0.06
CA TYR A 200 -2.52 -7.06 -1.12
C TYR A 200 -2.20 -7.57 -2.52
N THR A 201 -0.96 -7.99 -2.73
CA THR A 201 -0.45 -8.27 -4.07
C THR A 201 -1.17 -9.49 -4.68
N ARG A 202 -1.86 -9.24 -5.79
CA ARG A 202 -2.69 -10.20 -6.53
C ARG A 202 -2.65 -9.84 -8.01
N HIS A 203 -2.65 -10.85 -8.88
CA HIS A 203 -2.78 -10.65 -10.32
C HIS A 203 -4.04 -9.84 -10.70
N ASN A 204 -5.20 -10.18 -10.13
CA ASN A 204 -6.46 -9.48 -10.41
C ASN A 204 -6.45 -8.01 -9.97
N LEU A 205 -5.76 -7.68 -8.87
CA LEU A 205 -5.61 -6.29 -8.43
C LEU A 205 -4.75 -5.52 -9.43
N ALA A 206 -3.58 -6.06 -9.79
CA ALA A 206 -2.68 -5.43 -10.75
C ALA A 206 -3.33 -5.24 -12.13
N LYS A 207 -4.06 -6.25 -12.62
CA LYS A 207 -4.84 -6.15 -13.87
C LYS A 207 -5.87 -5.02 -13.81
N THR A 208 -6.61 -4.93 -12.71
CA THR A 208 -7.65 -3.90 -12.56
C THR A 208 -7.07 -2.50 -12.41
N VAL A 209 -5.99 -2.34 -11.63
CA VAL A 209 -5.26 -1.07 -11.51
C VAL A 209 -4.70 -0.63 -12.86
N MET A 210 -4.04 -1.54 -13.59
CA MET A 210 -3.50 -1.24 -14.91
C MET A 210 -4.60 -0.82 -15.88
N GLU A 211 -5.74 -1.50 -15.88
CA GLU A 211 -6.88 -1.15 -16.74
C GLU A 211 -7.49 0.20 -16.36
N PHE A 212 -7.62 0.49 -15.06
CA PHE A 212 -8.17 1.75 -14.57
C PHE A 212 -7.25 2.93 -14.88
N THR A 213 -5.93 2.70 -14.93
CA THR A 213 -4.89 3.72 -15.15
C THR A 213 -4.41 3.78 -16.60
N ASP A 214 -5.17 3.22 -17.54
CA ASP A 214 -4.86 3.22 -18.97
C ASP A 214 -3.45 2.66 -19.30
N GLY A 215 -3.00 1.68 -18.51
CA GLY A 215 -1.72 1.02 -18.69
C GLY A 215 -0.56 1.63 -17.88
N GLU A 216 -0.74 2.82 -17.29
CA GLU A 216 0.33 3.56 -16.61
C GLU A 216 0.88 2.80 -15.39
N MET A 217 -0.02 2.28 -14.55
CA MET A 217 0.38 1.73 -13.26
C MET A 217 0.69 0.23 -13.35
N LYS A 218 1.90 -0.14 -12.94
CA LYS A 218 2.41 -1.51 -12.86
C LYS A 218 2.70 -1.90 -11.42
N MET A 219 2.48 -3.15 -11.06
CA MET A 219 2.65 -3.66 -9.71
C MET A 219 3.90 -4.54 -9.60
N LEU A 220 4.64 -4.40 -8.50
CA LEU A 220 5.79 -5.24 -8.18
C LEU A 220 5.87 -5.49 -6.67
N ARG A 221 5.81 -6.76 -6.23
CA ARG A 221 6.01 -7.12 -4.83
C ARG A 221 6.22 -8.61 -4.60
N THR A 222 6.74 -8.96 -3.42
CA THR A 222 6.60 -10.30 -2.85
C THR A 222 5.13 -10.73 -2.68
N VAL A 223 4.88 -12.03 -2.78
CA VAL A 223 3.54 -12.63 -2.62
C VAL A 223 3.57 -13.83 -1.69
N ARG A 224 2.40 -14.16 -1.12
CA ARG A 224 2.15 -15.45 -0.49
C ARG A 224 1.46 -16.37 -1.50
N ILE A 225 1.99 -17.58 -1.73
CA ILE A 225 1.45 -18.52 -2.74
C ILE A 225 -0.01 -18.87 -2.43
N ALA A 226 -0.33 -19.16 -1.15
CA ALA A 226 -1.67 -19.46 -0.66
C ALA A 226 -2.73 -18.37 -0.97
N LEU A 227 -2.27 -17.19 -1.36
CA LEU A 227 -3.12 -16.06 -1.67
C LEU A 227 -3.23 -15.77 -3.18
N GLN A 228 -2.50 -16.46 -4.06
CA GLN A 228 -2.49 -16.18 -5.52
C GLN A 228 -3.59 -16.91 -6.30
N GLY A 229 -4.43 -17.70 -5.63
CA GLY A 229 -5.51 -18.47 -6.26
C GLY A 229 -5.04 -19.81 -6.80
N ASP A 230 -6.00 -20.74 -6.92
CA ASP A 230 -5.71 -22.16 -7.13
C ASP A 230 -5.01 -22.45 -8.46
N TRP A 231 -5.28 -21.64 -9.48
CA TRP A 231 -4.84 -21.89 -10.86
C TRP A 231 -3.35 -21.74 -11.11
N VAL A 232 -2.66 -20.94 -10.28
CA VAL A 232 -1.21 -20.72 -10.39
C VAL A 232 -0.46 -21.28 -9.18
N ALA A 233 -1.18 -21.55 -8.08
CA ALA A 233 -0.57 -22.06 -6.85
C ALA A 233 0.16 -23.39 -7.06
N LYS A 234 -0.38 -24.30 -7.88
CA LYS A 234 0.27 -25.59 -8.17
C LYS A 234 1.65 -25.41 -8.82
N GLU A 235 1.72 -24.58 -9.87
CA GLU A 235 2.98 -24.26 -10.55
C GLU A 235 3.95 -23.51 -9.62
N LEU A 236 3.46 -22.57 -8.80
CA LEU A 236 4.29 -21.83 -7.85
C LEU A 236 4.86 -22.72 -6.74
N GLU A 237 4.07 -23.66 -6.19
CA GLU A 237 4.58 -24.61 -5.19
C GLU A 237 5.61 -25.56 -5.80
N ALA A 238 5.38 -26.03 -7.04
CA ALA A 238 6.36 -26.86 -7.75
C ALA A 238 7.67 -26.09 -8.01
N ALA A 239 7.59 -24.83 -8.44
CA ALA A 239 8.76 -23.96 -8.61
C ALA A 239 9.45 -23.67 -7.28
N LYS A 240 8.69 -23.41 -6.21
CA LYS A 240 9.23 -23.21 -4.86
C LYS A 240 10.00 -24.44 -4.38
N ALA A 241 9.45 -25.65 -4.57
CA ALA A 241 10.11 -26.88 -4.18
C ALA A 241 11.45 -27.08 -4.90
N ARG A 242 11.52 -26.77 -6.20
CA ARG A 242 12.80 -26.76 -6.95
C ARG A 242 13.79 -25.74 -6.39
N MET A 243 13.32 -24.50 -6.15
CA MET A 243 14.17 -23.42 -5.66
C MET A 243 14.67 -23.62 -4.23
N ASP A 244 13.89 -24.26 -3.35
CA ASP A 244 14.32 -24.55 -1.97
C ASP A 244 15.62 -25.40 -1.95
N THR A 245 15.78 -26.28 -2.94
CA THR A 245 16.97 -27.14 -3.14
C THR A 245 18.06 -26.51 -4.02
N ALA A 246 17.80 -25.38 -4.67
CA ALA A 246 18.75 -24.74 -5.58
C ALA A 246 19.84 -23.94 -4.86
N GLU A 247 20.90 -23.57 -5.58
CA GLU A 247 21.92 -22.66 -5.07
C GLU A 247 21.31 -21.27 -4.80
N ARG A 248 21.80 -20.61 -3.75
CA ARG A 248 21.43 -19.21 -3.48
C ARG A 248 21.81 -18.32 -4.67
N GLY A 249 20.81 -17.67 -5.22
CA GLY A 249 20.93 -16.85 -6.43
C GLY A 249 20.10 -17.37 -7.60
N SER A 250 19.80 -18.66 -7.63
CA SER A 250 18.95 -19.26 -8.65
C SER A 250 17.53 -18.70 -8.63
N TRP A 251 16.90 -18.68 -9.80
CA TRP A 251 15.52 -18.23 -9.93
C TRP A 251 14.81 -18.88 -11.12
N GLU A 252 13.49 -18.85 -11.10
CA GLU A 252 12.64 -19.23 -12.22
C GLU A 252 11.55 -18.18 -12.45
N LEU A 253 11.12 -18.03 -13.70
CA LEU A 253 10.00 -17.17 -14.08
C LEU A 253 8.78 -18.03 -14.39
N VAL A 254 7.68 -17.82 -13.66
CA VAL A 254 6.41 -18.53 -13.81
C VAL A 254 5.36 -17.57 -14.38
N ALA A 255 4.60 -18.00 -15.39
CA ALA A 255 3.59 -17.18 -16.03
C ALA A 255 2.40 -16.89 -15.09
N ALA A 256 1.91 -15.66 -15.10
CA ALA A 256 0.60 -15.36 -14.51
C ALA A 256 -0.51 -15.81 -15.48
N LEU A 257 -1.69 -16.09 -14.95
CA LEU A 257 -2.78 -16.68 -15.71
C LEU A 257 -4.04 -15.83 -15.66
N ASP A 258 -4.60 -15.60 -16.84
CA ASP A 258 -5.93 -15.04 -17.00
C ASP A 258 -6.95 -16.18 -17.06
N VAL A 259 -7.79 -16.25 -16.04
CA VAL A 259 -8.89 -17.22 -15.96
C VAL A 259 -10.17 -16.56 -16.44
N LEU A 260 -10.95 -17.28 -17.24
CA LEU A 260 -12.21 -16.78 -17.79
C LEU A 260 -13.15 -16.29 -16.68
N ALA A 261 -13.76 -15.12 -16.88
CA ALA A 261 -14.77 -14.59 -15.97
C ALA A 261 -15.98 -15.54 -15.86
N GLY A 262 -16.53 -15.70 -14.65
CA GLY A 262 -17.67 -16.60 -14.41
C GLY A 262 -17.33 -18.09 -14.45
N TRP A 263 -16.05 -18.44 -14.33
CA TRP A 263 -15.59 -19.82 -14.22
C TRP A 263 -16.26 -20.60 -13.09
N GLU A 264 -16.77 -19.94 -12.05
CA GLU A 264 -17.49 -20.58 -10.95
C GLU A 264 -18.75 -21.28 -11.45
N LYS A 265 -19.50 -20.63 -12.35
CA LYS A 265 -20.70 -21.22 -12.97
C LYS A 265 -20.35 -22.42 -13.85
N LEU A 266 -19.24 -22.32 -14.58
CA LEU A 266 -18.73 -23.42 -15.40
C LEU A 266 -18.27 -24.61 -14.54
N GLN A 267 -17.59 -24.34 -13.43
CA GLN A 267 -17.18 -25.36 -12.46
C GLN A 267 -18.39 -26.04 -11.82
N GLU A 268 -19.42 -25.29 -11.45
CA GLU A 268 -20.67 -25.87 -10.93
C GLU A 268 -21.37 -26.74 -11.97
N LYS A 269 -21.45 -26.28 -13.22
CA LYS A 269 -22.01 -27.06 -14.34
C LYS A 269 -21.22 -28.36 -14.54
N HIS A 270 -19.89 -28.30 -14.51
CA HIS A 270 -19.02 -29.47 -14.57
C HIS A 270 -19.28 -30.43 -13.40
N LYS A 271 -19.27 -29.93 -12.15
CA LYS A 271 -19.55 -30.74 -10.96
C LYS A 271 -20.91 -31.45 -11.05
N ARG A 272 -21.94 -30.77 -11.54
CA ARG A 272 -23.27 -31.37 -11.76
C ARG A 272 -23.26 -32.46 -12.83
N ALA A 273 -22.46 -32.30 -13.90
CA ALA A 273 -22.28 -33.32 -14.92
C ALA A 273 -21.49 -34.53 -14.38
N GLN A 274 -20.40 -34.29 -13.63
CA GLN A 274 -19.56 -35.34 -13.04
C GLN A 274 -20.32 -36.20 -12.04
N ARG A 275 -21.22 -35.63 -11.24
CA ARG A 275 -22.08 -36.39 -10.31
C ARG A 275 -22.99 -37.42 -10.99
N LYS A 276 -23.23 -37.30 -12.30
CA LYS A 276 -24.01 -38.28 -13.07
C LYS A 276 -23.17 -39.45 -13.58
N LEU A 277 -21.84 -39.37 -13.44
CA LEU A 277 -20.91 -40.40 -13.88
C LEU A 277 -20.50 -41.29 -12.70
N PRO A 278 -20.28 -42.60 -12.92
CA PRO A 278 -19.59 -43.47 -11.98
C PRO A 278 -18.26 -42.86 -11.52
N GLU A 279 -17.88 -43.08 -10.26
CA GLU A 279 -16.72 -42.44 -9.62
C GLU A 279 -15.41 -42.59 -10.41
N HIS A 280 -15.17 -43.76 -11.00
CA HIS A 280 -14.00 -44.06 -11.82
C HIS A 280 -13.93 -43.28 -13.16
N LEU A 281 -15.04 -42.68 -13.60
CA LEU A 281 -15.12 -41.84 -14.81
C LEU A 281 -15.13 -40.34 -14.49
N GLN A 282 -15.08 -39.97 -13.20
CA GLN A 282 -15.12 -38.56 -12.82
C GLN A 282 -13.77 -37.89 -13.08
N THR A 283 -13.83 -36.68 -13.64
CA THR A 283 -12.65 -35.88 -13.98
C THR A 283 -12.64 -34.55 -13.21
N PRO A 284 -11.47 -34.06 -12.79
CA PRO A 284 -11.36 -32.74 -12.16
C PRO A 284 -11.70 -31.64 -13.16
N TYR A 285 -12.31 -30.55 -12.68
CA TYR A 285 -12.57 -29.38 -13.51
C TYR A 285 -11.26 -28.63 -13.79
N VAL A 286 -11.00 -28.33 -15.07
CA VAL A 286 -9.90 -27.47 -15.50
C VAL A 286 -10.49 -26.23 -16.16
N ALA A 287 -10.28 -25.05 -15.56
CA ALA A 287 -10.74 -23.82 -16.17
C ALA A 287 -9.91 -23.48 -17.42
N PRO A 288 -10.55 -22.94 -18.48
CA PRO A 288 -9.82 -22.29 -19.55
C PRO A 288 -9.01 -21.11 -18.97
N ALA A 289 -7.69 -21.20 -19.07
CA ALA A 289 -6.76 -20.20 -18.58
C ALA A 289 -5.68 -19.92 -19.64
N THR A 290 -5.45 -18.64 -19.93
CA THR A 290 -4.43 -18.17 -20.86
C THR A 290 -3.26 -17.54 -20.11
N ILE A 291 -2.07 -17.55 -20.70
CA ILE A 291 -0.94 -16.79 -20.15
C ILE A 291 -1.30 -15.30 -20.19
N ALA A 292 -1.19 -14.63 -19.05
CA ALA A 292 -1.47 -13.22 -18.92
C ALA A 292 -0.38 -12.39 -19.60
N ALA A 293 -0.79 -11.32 -20.27
CA ALA A 293 0.15 -10.45 -20.97
C ALA A 293 1.08 -9.73 -19.98
N ASN A 294 2.39 -9.76 -20.26
CA ASN A 294 3.42 -9.02 -19.51
C ASN A 294 3.45 -9.28 -18.00
N ALA A 295 2.84 -10.39 -17.53
CA ALA A 295 2.70 -10.67 -16.11
C ALA A 295 3.21 -12.06 -15.73
N GLY A 296 3.84 -12.12 -14.57
CA GLY A 296 4.43 -13.36 -14.07
C GLY A 296 4.93 -13.25 -12.64
N TYR A 297 5.55 -14.33 -12.22
CA TYR A 297 6.10 -14.53 -10.89
C TYR A 297 7.57 -14.90 -11.00
N ILE A 298 8.41 -14.26 -10.19
CA ILE A 298 9.82 -14.61 -10.08
C ILE A 298 9.98 -15.40 -8.78
N VAL A 299 10.29 -16.68 -8.89
CA VAL A 299 10.56 -17.56 -7.75
C VAL A 299 12.06 -17.55 -7.54
N PHE A 300 12.52 -16.89 -6.48
CA PHE A 300 13.93 -16.59 -6.24
C PHE A 300 14.45 -17.27 -5.00
N ARG A 301 15.61 -17.91 -5.11
CA ARG A 301 16.32 -18.54 -4.00
C ARG A 301 17.27 -17.55 -3.31
N ASP A 302 16.80 -16.89 -2.24
CA ASP A 302 17.68 -16.19 -1.29
C ASP A 302 18.07 -17.12 -0.13
N LYS A 303 18.26 -16.63 1.10
CA LYS A 303 18.36 -17.47 2.31
C LYS A 303 17.16 -18.40 2.48
N MET A 304 15.98 -17.94 2.06
CA MET A 304 14.77 -18.74 1.87
C MET A 304 14.22 -18.43 0.49
N THR A 305 13.40 -19.32 -0.07
CA THR A 305 12.72 -19.04 -1.33
C THR A 305 11.68 -17.95 -1.16
N VAL A 306 11.73 -16.96 -2.03
CA VAL A 306 10.82 -15.81 -2.05
C VAL A 306 10.16 -15.73 -3.43
N VAL A 307 8.85 -15.51 -3.44
CA VAL A 307 8.09 -15.35 -4.69
C VAL A 307 7.74 -13.89 -4.86
N PHE A 308 8.08 -13.33 -6.01
CA PHE A 308 7.68 -11.99 -6.46
C PHE A 308 6.61 -12.10 -7.53
N TYR A 309 5.73 -11.12 -7.61
CA TYR A 309 4.76 -10.92 -8.69
C TYR A 309 5.06 -9.60 -9.39
N THR A 310 4.88 -9.58 -10.72
CA THR A 310 4.91 -8.36 -11.52
C THR A 310 3.98 -8.43 -12.73
N ASN A 311 3.41 -7.30 -13.15
CA ASN A 311 2.81 -7.10 -14.48
C ASN A 311 3.60 -6.11 -15.35
N ASP A 312 4.90 -5.96 -15.06
CA ASP A 312 5.83 -5.07 -15.75
C ASP A 312 6.91 -5.82 -16.53
N LEU A 313 6.64 -7.06 -16.94
CA LEU A 313 7.57 -7.81 -17.79
C LEU A 313 7.66 -7.17 -19.18
N ALA A 314 8.82 -7.29 -19.82
CA ALA A 314 9.06 -6.73 -21.15
C ALA A 314 8.21 -7.39 -22.26
N GLY A 315 7.61 -8.55 -21.99
CA GLY A 315 6.78 -9.30 -22.93
C GLY A 315 5.97 -10.38 -22.23
N SER A 316 5.17 -11.12 -23.01
CA SER A 316 4.42 -12.28 -22.52
C SER A 316 5.30 -13.52 -22.56
N LEU A 317 5.14 -14.41 -21.57
CA LEU A 317 5.88 -15.65 -21.56
C LEU A 317 5.40 -16.59 -22.69
N PRO A 318 6.31 -17.28 -23.40
CA PRO A 318 5.94 -18.27 -24.41
C PRO A 318 5.45 -19.59 -23.81
N GLN A 319 5.79 -19.87 -22.56
CA GLN A 319 5.41 -21.09 -21.84
C GLN A 319 5.22 -20.82 -20.34
N ARG A 320 4.75 -21.82 -19.60
CA ARG A 320 4.37 -21.64 -18.18
C ARG A 320 5.54 -21.34 -17.24
N VAL A 321 6.72 -21.88 -17.50
CA VAL A 321 7.91 -21.71 -16.65
C VAL A 321 9.15 -21.53 -17.52
N LEU A 322 10.00 -20.58 -17.19
CA LEU A 322 11.33 -20.40 -17.78
C LEU A 322 12.37 -20.44 -16.66
N SER A 323 13.52 -21.09 -16.91
CA SER A 323 14.65 -21.11 -15.98
C SER A 323 15.51 -19.84 -16.10
N ASP A 324 16.32 -19.59 -15.08
CA ASP A 324 17.35 -18.53 -15.05
C ASP A 324 18.37 -18.61 -16.20
N CYS A 325 18.68 -19.80 -16.69
CA CYS A 325 19.56 -20.00 -17.85
C CYS A 325 18.94 -19.52 -19.19
N SER A 326 17.65 -19.18 -19.22
CA SER A 326 16.97 -18.77 -20.44
C SER A 326 17.26 -17.28 -20.75
N PRO A 327 17.87 -16.96 -21.91
CA PRO A 327 18.06 -15.56 -22.33
C PRO A 327 16.72 -14.82 -22.47
N GLU A 328 15.66 -15.56 -22.80
CA GLU A 328 14.28 -15.09 -22.84
C GLU A 328 13.82 -14.61 -21.46
N ALA A 329 14.00 -15.43 -20.42
CA ALA A 329 13.61 -15.08 -19.05
C ALA A 329 14.32 -13.81 -18.58
N VAL A 330 15.64 -13.71 -18.85
CA VAL A 330 16.43 -12.52 -18.51
C VAL A 330 15.88 -11.28 -19.21
N ARG A 331 15.59 -11.36 -20.52
CA ARG A 331 15.02 -10.24 -21.29
C ARG A 331 13.64 -9.84 -20.76
N LEU A 332 12.76 -10.80 -20.48
CA LEU A 332 11.42 -10.56 -19.93
C LEU A 332 11.49 -9.85 -18.56
N CYS A 333 12.47 -10.19 -17.73
CA CYS A 333 12.75 -9.55 -16.45
C CYS A 333 13.44 -8.18 -16.55
N ARG A 334 13.63 -7.65 -17.77
CA ARG A 334 14.38 -6.40 -18.07
C ARG A 334 15.86 -6.46 -17.67
N GLY A 335 16.46 -7.64 -17.79
CA GLY A 335 17.87 -7.88 -17.50
C GLY A 335 18.13 -8.33 -16.07
N LEU A 336 19.42 -8.51 -15.77
CA LEU A 336 19.94 -8.81 -14.44
C LEU A 336 20.56 -7.55 -13.82
N ALA A 337 20.58 -7.51 -12.49
CA ALA A 337 21.22 -6.47 -11.72
C ALA A 337 21.93 -7.08 -10.49
N PRO A 338 23.04 -6.46 -10.05
CA PRO A 338 23.81 -6.96 -8.92
C PRO A 338 23.05 -6.76 -7.60
N LEU A 339 22.91 -7.85 -6.84
CA LEU A 339 22.38 -7.85 -5.49
C LEU A 339 23.46 -8.29 -4.50
N ARG A 340 23.85 -7.38 -3.59
CA ARG A 340 24.81 -7.68 -2.53
C ARG A 340 24.11 -8.36 -1.35
N ARG A 341 24.63 -9.50 -0.92
CA ARG A 341 24.08 -10.28 0.18
C ARG A 341 25.16 -10.74 1.13
N TRP A 342 24.89 -10.64 2.43
CA TRP A 342 25.71 -11.27 3.46
C TRP A 342 25.67 -12.79 3.32
N THR A 343 26.83 -13.42 3.43
CA THR A 343 27.05 -14.87 3.34
C THR A 343 27.73 -15.39 4.61
N GLY A 344 27.45 -16.65 4.95
CA GLY A 344 27.93 -17.29 6.18
C GLY A 344 27.09 -16.93 7.41
N GLU A 345 27.26 -17.69 8.48
CA GLU A 345 26.51 -17.50 9.74
C GLU A 345 26.95 -16.23 10.49
N GLN A 346 28.21 -15.82 10.33
CA GLN A 346 28.81 -14.72 11.07
C GLN A 346 28.63 -13.33 10.42
N MET A 347 27.90 -13.23 9.29
CA MET A 347 27.65 -11.97 8.55
C MET A 347 28.92 -11.13 8.24
N VAL A 348 30.08 -11.75 8.03
CA VAL A 348 31.35 -11.01 7.79
C VAL A 348 31.62 -10.81 6.30
N HIS A 349 31.12 -11.70 5.44
CA HIS A 349 31.39 -11.68 4.00
C HIS A 349 30.16 -11.26 3.19
N ARG A 350 30.34 -10.45 2.15
CA ARG A 350 29.30 -10.11 1.17
C ARG A 350 29.63 -10.74 -0.18
N LYS A 351 28.68 -11.47 -0.75
CA LYS A 351 28.73 -11.96 -2.15
C LYS A 351 27.79 -11.12 -3.00
N THR A 352 28.21 -10.78 -4.21
CA THR A 352 27.34 -10.18 -5.23
C THR A 352 26.75 -11.31 -6.06
N VAL A 353 25.45 -11.25 -6.29
CA VAL A 353 24.70 -12.21 -7.11
C VAL A 353 23.91 -11.44 -8.16
N GLU A 354 24.00 -11.87 -9.41
CA GLU A 354 23.18 -11.32 -10.50
C GLU A 354 21.77 -11.89 -10.41
N VAL A 355 20.78 -11.01 -10.26
CA VAL A 355 19.38 -11.40 -10.09
C VAL A 355 18.49 -10.56 -11.02
N PRO A 356 17.26 -10.99 -11.32
CA PRO A 356 16.31 -10.18 -12.08
C PRO A 356 16.25 -8.74 -11.57
N ALA A 357 16.35 -7.76 -12.48
CA ALA A 357 16.36 -6.33 -12.13
C ALA A 357 15.15 -5.93 -11.26
N MET A 358 14.01 -6.59 -11.46
CA MET A 358 12.79 -6.45 -10.66
C MET A 358 13.00 -6.74 -9.16
N ILE A 359 13.86 -7.68 -8.78
CA ILE A 359 14.14 -7.97 -7.37
C ILE A 359 14.91 -6.81 -6.73
N VAL A 360 15.84 -6.21 -7.46
CA VAL A 360 16.57 -5.02 -7.00
C VAL A 360 15.63 -3.83 -6.90
N ALA A 361 14.77 -3.61 -7.90
CA ALA A 361 13.74 -2.57 -7.87
C ALA A 361 12.81 -2.71 -6.66
N TYR A 362 12.37 -3.94 -6.34
CA TYR A 362 11.60 -4.19 -5.12
C TYR A 362 12.35 -3.72 -3.86
N ASN A 363 13.61 -4.11 -3.69
CA ASN A 363 14.39 -3.75 -2.50
C ASN A 363 14.57 -2.24 -2.35
N LEU A 364 14.66 -1.51 -3.48
CA LEU A 364 14.72 -0.05 -3.46
C LEU A 364 13.40 0.56 -2.96
N PHE A 365 12.25 0.09 -3.45
CA PHE A 365 10.98 0.79 -3.29
C PHE A 365 10.08 0.25 -2.17
N MET A 366 10.54 -0.73 -1.38
CA MET A 366 9.65 -1.56 -0.57
C MET A 366 8.99 -0.94 0.67
N ASN A 367 9.38 0.26 1.09
CA ASN A 367 9.10 0.80 2.42
C ASN A 367 8.58 2.25 2.43
N GLY A 368 7.94 2.72 1.35
CA GLY A 368 7.51 4.13 1.24
C GLY A 368 6.57 4.57 2.35
N VAL A 369 5.51 3.79 2.63
CA VAL A 369 4.56 4.10 3.72
C VAL A 369 5.18 3.89 5.10
N ASP A 370 6.03 2.88 5.29
CA ASP A 370 6.74 2.66 6.56
C ASP A 370 7.66 3.85 6.89
N ARG A 371 8.36 4.40 5.90
CA ARG A 371 9.19 5.62 6.06
C ARG A 371 8.33 6.83 6.46
N VAL A 372 7.15 7.00 5.87
CA VAL A 372 6.19 8.03 6.31
C VAL A 372 5.77 7.82 7.76
N ASP A 373 5.45 6.58 8.15
CA ASP A 373 5.04 6.29 9.53
C ASP A 373 6.18 6.49 10.53
N GLN A 374 7.42 6.17 10.13
CA GLN A 374 8.62 6.44 10.92
C GLN A 374 8.79 7.94 11.17
N LEU A 375 8.74 8.78 10.12
CA LEU A 375 8.82 10.24 10.25
C LEU A 375 7.74 10.79 11.17
N ARG A 376 6.50 10.30 11.01
CA ARG A 376 5.36 10.65 11.85
C ARG A 376 5.58 10.25 13.32
N SER A 377 6.22 9.11 13.55
CA SER A 377 6.47 8.55 14.88
C SER A 377 7.62 9.24 15.65
N THR A 378 8.51 9.94 14.95
CA THR A 378 9.64 10.65 15.57
C THR A 378 9.19 11.79 16.47
N ASN A 379 8.25 12.63 16.01
CA ASN A 379 7.78 13.81 16.73
C ASN A 379 6.24 13.91 16.74
N PRO A 380 5.52 12.96 17.34
CA PRO A 380 4.07 12.93 17.23
C PRO A 380 3.41 14.02 18.09
N ILE A 381 2.44 14.74 17.53
CA ILE A 381 1.58 15.67 18.29
C ILE A 381 0.71 14.91 19.28
N ARG A 382 0.40 13.64 18.97
CA ARG A 382 -0.42 12.72 19.76
C ARG A 382 -0.11 12.79 21.27
N ARG A 383 -1.17 12.86 22.09
CA ARG A 383 -1.13 12.74 23.55
C ARG A 383 -2.14 11.70 24.02
N LYS A 384 -2.21 11.44 25.34
CA LYS A 384 -3.19 10.51 25.91
C LYS A 384 -4.62 11.06 25.72
N GLU A 385 -5.29 10.58 24.69
CA GLU A 385 -6.65 10.99 24.31
C GLU A 385 -7.70 9.95 24.70
N LYS A 386 -8.80 10.40 25.34
CA LYS A 386 -9.99 9.57 25.61
C LYS A 386 -10.99 9.62 24.46
N ARG A 387 -11.03 10.73 23.71
CA ARG A 387 -11.97 10.97 22.60
C ARG A 387 -11.31 10.61 21.28
N LEU A 388 -11.97 9.77 20.50
CA LEU A 388 -11.45 9.34 19.20
C LEU A 388 -11.24 10.52 18.24
N SER A 389 -12.16 11.49 18.26
CA SER A 389 -12.06 12.71 17.44
C SER A 389 -10.73 13.45 17.60
N MET A 390 -10.20 13.53 18.82
CA MET A 390 -8.89 14.14 19.10
C MET A 390 -7.75 13.29 18.58
N SER A 391 -7.81 11.96 18.74
CA SER A 391 -6.78 11.06 18.17
C SER A 391 -6.69 11.19 16.65
N ILE A 392 -7.85 11.23 15.98
CA ILE A 392 -7.90 11.43 14.52
C ILE A 392 -7.40 12.82 14.14
N LEU A 393 -7.76 13.87 14.88
CA LEU A 393 -7.26 15.23 14.63
C LEU A 393 -5.74 15.30 14.69
N THR A 394 -5.12 14.83 15.77
CA THR A 394 -3.66 14.91 15.92
C THR A 394 -2.94 14.09 14.87
N TRP A 395 -3.49 12.91 14.52
CA TRP A 395 -2.94 12.07 13.46
C TRP A 395 -3.01 12.75 12.09
N ALA A 396 -4.15 13.38 11.78
CA ALA A 396 -4.36 14.17 10.57
C ALA A 396 -3.37 15.34 10.46
N LEU A 397 -3.14 16.06 11.57
CA LEU A 397 -2.16 17.14 11.63
C LEU A 397 -0.73 16.63 11.43
N ASP A 398 -0.37 15.51 12.04
CA ASP A 398 0.96 14.90 11.84
C ASP A 398 1.18 14.58 10.34
N LEU A 399 0.20 13.99 9.65
CA LEU A 399 0.29 13.72 8.21
C LEU A 399 0.39 15.01 7.37
N ALA A 400 -0.38 16.03 7.72
CA ALA A 400 -0.33 17.31 7.01
C ALA A 400 1.05 17.99 7.14
N LEU A 401 1.69 17.88 8.31
CA LEU A 401 3.05 18.38 8.51
C LEU A 401 4.08 17.58 7.69
N VAL A 402 3.98 16.26 7.66
CA VAL A 402 4.87 15.42 6.83
C VAL A 402 4.71 15.77 5.36
N ASN A 403 3.48 15.92 4.86
CA ASN A 403 3.22 16.34 3.48
C ASN A 403 3.74 17.77 3.20
N SER A 404 3.54 18.72 4.12
CA SER A 404 4.06 20.08 3.97
C SER A 404 5.59 20.08 3.90
N PHE A 405 6.26 19.25 4.70
CA PHE A 405 7.71 19.12 4.68
C PHE A 405 8.21 18.45 3.41
N ALA A 406 7.51 17.42 2.91
CA ALA A 406 7.81 16.81 1.63
C ALA A 406 7.77 17.84 0.49
N LEU A 407 6.73 18.67 0.44
CA LEU A 407 6.62 19.76 -0.53
C LEU A 407 7.74 20.79 -0.37
N PHE A 408 8.00 21.23 0.86
CA PHE A 408 9.08 22.17 1.14
C PHE A 408 10.44 21.67 0.64
N ARG A 409 10.74 20.37 0.79
CA ARG A 409 11.98 19.77 0.28
C ARG A 409 12.04 19.81 -1.24
N GLU A 410 10.97 19.41 -1.91
CA GLU A 410 10.92 19.41 -3.38
C GLU A 410 11.04 20.84 -3.94
N THR A 411 10.36 21.82 -3.34
CA THR A 411 10.41 23.22 -3.83
C THR A 411 11.69 23.95 -3.44
N SER A 412 12.27 23.67 -2.28
CA SER A 412 13.49 24.36 -1.80
C SER A 412 14.77 23.76 -2.37
N MET A 413 14.74 22.49 -2.80
CA MET A 413 15.86 21.86 -3.51
C MET A 413 15.81 22.11 -5.03
N ALA A 414 14.71 22.64 -5.56
CA ALA A 414 14.55 22.96 -6.98
C ALA A 414 15.57 23.99 -7.54
N PRO A 415 16.01 25.03 -6.81
CA PRO A 415 17.03 25.96 -7.32
C PRO A 415 18.44 25.35 -7.39
N THR A 416 18.74 24.33 -6.60
CA THR A 416 20.12 23.78 -6.51
C THR A 416 20.40 22.74 -7.60
N ILE A 417 19.39 21.99 -8.05
CA ILE A 417 19.56 20.90 -9.02
C ILE A 417 19.80 21.43 -10.45
N ALA A 418 19.37 22.65 -10.77
CA ALA A 418 19.66 23.28 -12.07
C ALA A 418 21.17 23.46 -12.33
N TYR A 419 22.00 23.53 -11.27
CA TYR A 419 23.46 23.63 -11.40
C TYR A 419 24.19 22.28 -11.35
N THR A 420 23.56 21.20 -10.87
CA THR A 420 24.22 19.89 -10.69
C THR A 420 23.95 18.91 -11.84
N LEU A 421 23.00 19.20 -12.73
CA LEU A 421 22.71 18.38 -13.92
C LEU A 421 23.75 18.49 -15.06
N LEU A 422 24.88 19.17 -14.83
CA LEU A 422 26.03 19.19 -15.75
C LEU A 422 27.15 18.21 -15.39
N HIS A 423 27.03 17.38 -14.35
CA HIS A 423 28.02 16.33 -14.06
C HIS A 423 27.36 15.01 -13.63
N PRO A 424 27.49 13.92 -14.42
CA PRO A 424 27.07 12.60 -14.00
C PRO A 424 28.23 11.90 -13.27
N THR A 425 28.14 11.78 -11.95
CA THR A 425 28.92 10.77 -11.22
C THR A 425 27.99 9.94 -10.36
N LEU A 426 27.79 8.71 -10.84
CA LEU A 426 27.32 7.55 -10.09
C LEU A 426 28.28 7.30 -8.93
N ASP A 427 27.94 7.69 -7.71
CA ASP A 427 28.64 7.19 -6.54
C ASP A 427 27.74 7.03 -5.31
N ASN A 428 27.69 5.78 -4.85
CA ASN A 428 27.50 5.33 -3.46
C ASN A 428 26.23 5.74 -2.71
N ILE A 429 25.13 5.03 -3.02
CA ILE A 429 24.08 4.77 -2.03
C ILE A 429 24.41 3.44 -1.33
N VAL A 430 25.11 3.53 -0.21
CA VAL A 430 25.16 2.44 0.77
C VAL A 430 23.83 2.49 1.54
N LEU A 431 22.95 1.53 1.25
CA LEU A 431 21.75 1.30 2.05
C LEU A 431 22.17 0.54 3.32
N GLU A 432 22.22 1.24 4.45
CA GLU A 432 22.13 0.62 5.77
C GLU A 432 20.66 0.30 6.05
N SER A 433 20.42 -0.96 6.40
CA SER A 433 19.12 -1.56 6.72
C SER A 433 18.64 -1.21 8.11
#